data_AF-A0A9P6JSV3-F1
#
_entry.id   AF-A0A9P6JSV3-F1
#
_cell.length_a   1.000
_cell.length_b   1.000
_cell.length_c   1.000
_cell.angle_alpha   90.00
_cell.angle_beta   90.00
_cell.angle_gamma   90.00
#
_symmetry.space_group_name_H-M   'P 1'
#
loop_
_entity.id
_entity.type
_entity.pdbx_description
1 polymer ?
#
loop_
_entity_poly.entity_id
_entity_poly.type
_entity_poly.pdbx_seq_one_letter_code
_entity_poly.pdbx_strand_id
1 'polypeptide(L)'
;MSPHPPQQYQGWQGQQYQQGPPANSGYHNPLYNVASDVLGMGPPSGGPSMSRSMGPGGGPPMSSASSIYAGSVSSGHSGNSGNVSFNSSTDPYAAPSQIDNRPNYQRAGTSASLTPSSTKSKAVDLTAPPYTKEYIDQYRQRIKADPDPEAHFLYAKYLIDAAKHIRSAHREQKAAKKYTEVLVGESLKVIRRLATQGDAYDEAQFFLANCYGTGALGLQVDHERAYHLYLQAAKQNHAAASYRVAVCNEIGAGTKKEPARAAAFYRKAASLGDTPGMYKLGMILLHGLNGEAKNPREAISWLKRASEQADEENPHSVHELALLYENPSGQLVPYDPAYARSLLTQAGQLGYTPSQYKLGQCFEYGNLTCPVDPKRSIAWYTKAAEKGDSEAELALSGWYLTGSEGILKQSDSEAYLWARRAANKGLSKAEYAVGYYAEVGIGIKQDIEFAKKWYMRAAAQGNKRAMNRLTEMKRMGAAKRGNIARPTRQQDGDDCIIS
;
A
#
# COMPACT_ATOMS: atom_id res chain seq x y z
N MET A 1 -24.28 -70.85 10.82
CA MET A 1 -23.18 -70.96 9.84
C MET A 1 -22.78 -69.57 9.41
N SER A 2 -21.79 -68.99 10.10
CA SER A 2 -20.83 -68.03 9.50
C SER A 2 -19.91 -68.82 8.54
N PRO A 3 -19.11 -68.20 7.63
CA PRO A 3 -18.14 -67.13 7.92
C PRO A 3 -18.33 -65.90 7.01
N HIS A 4 -18.23 -64.67 7.51
CA HIS A 4 -17.04 -63.86 7.80
C HIS A 4 -16.12 -63.46 6.59
N PRO A 5 -15.66 -62.18 6.57
CA PRO A 5 -14.83 -61.48 5.55
C PRO A 5 -13.31 -61.75 5.85
N PRO A 6 -12.27 -60.92 5.59
CA PRO A 6 -12.09 -59.62 4.91
C PRO A 6 -10.88 -59.56 3.93
N GLN A 7 -10.60 -58.41 3.30
CA GLN A 7 -9.22 -57.97 3.03
C GLN A 7 -9.13 -56.46 2.71
N GLN A 8 -8.72 -55.68 3.72
CA GLN A 8 -7.74 -54.61 3.55
C GLN A 8 -6.42 -55.24 3.07
N TYR A 9 -5.65 -54.56 2.21
CA TYR A 9 -4.29 -54.10 2.59
C TYR A 9 -3.49 -53.42 1.45
N GLN A 10 -2.72 -52.41 1.88
CA GLN A 10 -1.40 -51.93 1.39
C GLN A 10 -1.32 -51.45 -0.07
N GLY A 11 -0.90 -50.21 -0.38
CA GLY A 11 0.11 -49.38 0.26
C GLY A 11 1.43 -49.48 -0.49
N TRP A 12 1.76 -48.47 -1.30
CA TRP A 12 3.11 -48.09 -1.73
C TRP A 12 3.06 -46.57 -2.05
N GLN A 13 3.47 -45.73 -1.12
CA GLN A 13 4.83 -45.18 -0.96
C GLN A 13 5.25 -44.20 -2.07
N GLY A 14 5.32 -42.93 -1.68
CA GLY A 14 6.48 -42.08 -1.92
C GLY A 14 6.78 -41.65 -3.35
N GLN A 15 6.26 -40.48 -3.73
CA GLN A 15 7.13 -39.49 -4.36
C GLN A 15 7.01 -38.17 -3.60
N GLN A 16 8.01 -37.93 -2.77
CA GLN A 16 8.37 -36.59 -2.31
C GLN A 16 8.60 -35.73 -3.55
N TYR A 17 7.62 -34.89 -3.91
CA TYR A 17 7.90 -33.75 -4.77
C TYR A 17 8.51 -32.66 -3.90
N GLN A 18 9.84 -32.76 -3.80
CA GLN A 18 10.74 -31.71 -3.39
C GLN A 18 10.58 -30.55 -4.39
N GLN A 19 9.59 -29.69 -4.18
CA GLN A 19 9.51 -28.42 -4.89
C GLN A 19 10.53 -27.47 -4.27
N GLY A 20 11.71 -27.44 -4.88
CA GLY A 20 12.66 -26.36 -4.70
C GLY A 20 11.99 -25.01 -5.04
N PRO A 21 12.48 -23.90 -4.47
CA PRO A 21 11.86 -22.60 -4.66
C PRO A 21 11.80 -22.27 -6.17
N PRO A 22 10.65 -21.82 -6.70
CA PRO A 22 10.56 -21.43 -8.09
C PRO A 22 11.54 -20.29 -8.38
N ALA A 23 12.39 -20.51 -9.37
CA ALA A 23 13.32 -19.52 -9.87
C ALA A 23 12.57 -18.31 -10.43
N ASN A 24 12.79 -17.16 -9.78
CA ASN A 24 12.73 -15.83 -10.36
C ASN A 24 11.46 -15.51 -11.20
N SER A 25 10.28 -15.71 -10.61
CA SER A 25 9.09 -14.93 -10.99
C SER A 25 9.32 -13.51 -10.50
N GLY A 26 9.44 -12.57 -11.43
CA GLY A 26 9.71 -11.16 -11.15
C GLY A 26 8.79 -10.65 -10.06
N TYR A 27 9.37 -10.31 -8.90
CA TYR A 27 8.73 -9.56 -7.84
C TYR A 27 8.14 -8.29 -8.46
N HIS A 28 6.84 -8.30 -8.74
CA HIS A 28 6.08 -7.08 -8.94
C HIS A 28 6.19 -6.35 -7.61
N ASN A 29 6.88 -5.21 -7.59
CA ASN A 29 7.18 -4.47 -6.38
C ASN A 29 6.14 -3.35 -6.23
N PRO A 30 4.98 -3.58 -5.60
CA PRO A 30 3.96 -2.54 -5.40
C PRO A 30 4.50 -1.35 -4.58
N LEU A 31 5.62 -1.52 -3.84
CA LEU A 31 6.34 -0.42 -3.20
C LEU A 31 6.92 0.59 -4.19
N TYR A 32 7.30 0.13 -5.39
CA TYR A 32 7.84 1.01 -6.42
C TYR A 32 6.75 1.92 -6.99
N ASN A 33 5.54 1.41 -7.24
CA ASN A 33 4.45 2.21 -7.81
C ASN A 33 3.91 3.26 -6.82
N VAL A 34 3.79 2.95 -5.53
CA VAL A 34 3.37 3.95 -4.53
C VAL A 34 4.46 5.01 -4.31
N ALA A 35 5.73 4.61 -4.29
CA ALA A 35 6.83 5.55 -4.16
C ALA A 35 7.06 6.39 -5.44
N SER A 36 6.83 5.80 -6.63
CA SER A 36 6.98 6.46 -7.93
C SER A 36 5.80 7.39 -8.23
N ASP A 37 4.57 7.00 -7.89
CA ASP A 37 3.39 7.87 -8.02
C ASP A 37 3.52 9.12 -7.14
N VAL A 38 4.07 8.97 -5.92
CA VAL A 38 4.29 10.12 -5.03
C VAL A 38 5.53 10.95 -5.40
N LEU A 39 6.45 10.40 -6.21
CA LEU A 39 7.57 11.15 -6.80
C LEU A 39 7.26 11.68 -8.22
N GLY A 40 6.02 11.54 -8.72
CA GLY A 40 5.66 11.93 -10.09
C GLY A 40 6.39 11.14 -11.18
N MET A 41 7.01 10.02 -10.81
CA MET A 41 7.70 9.11 -11.73
C MET A 41 6.68 8.12 -12.27
N GLY A 42 6.24 8.31 -13.52
CA GLY A 42 5.45 7.30 -14.23
C GLY A 42 6.20 5.97 -14.29
N PRO A 43 5.48 4.84 -14.52
CA PRO A 43 6.11 3.53 -14.62
C PRO A 43 7.22 3.55 -15.70
N PRO A 44 8.38 2.91 -15.46
CA PRO A 44 9.48 2.92 -16.41
C PRO A 44 8.98 2.37 -17.76
N SER A 45 9.11 3.19 -18.80
CA SER A 45 8.88 2.79 -20.17
C SER A 45 9.76 1.58 -20.48
N GLY A 46 9.13 0.48 -20.88
CA GLY A 46 9.81 -0.75 -21.26
C GLY A 46 10.86 -0.48 -22.32
N GLY A 47 12.13 -0.54 -21.92
CA GLY A 47 13.26 -0.47 -22.83
C GLY A 47 13.32 -1.69 -23.76
N PRO A 48 13.83 -1.53 -24.99
CA PRO A 48 13.65 -2.49 -26.06
C PRO A 48 14.41 -3.80 -25.84
N SER A 49 13.78 -4.90 -26.26
CA SER A 49 14.33 -6.25 -26.34
C SER A 49 15.61 -6.29 -27.19
N MET A 50 16.77 -6.47 -26.56
CA MET A 50 17.99 -6.84 -27.27
C MET A 50 18.00 -8.35 -27.50
N SER A 51 17.78 -8.74 -28.75
CA SER A 51 18.05 -10.07 -29.29
C SER A 51 19.54 -10.39 -29.21
N ARG A 52 19.91 -11.42 -28.42
CA ARG A 52 21.25 -12.04 -28.49
C ARG A 52 21.22 -13.21 -29.46
N SER A 53 21.79 -13.01 -30.65
CA SER A 53 22.21 -14.07 -31.56
C SER A 53 23.52 -14.68 -31.08
N MET A 54 23.56 -16.00 -30.92
CA MET A 54 24.79 -16.77 -30.71
C MET A 54 25.62 -16.87 -32.00
N GLY A 55 26.94 -16.79 -31.86
CA GLY A 55 27.95 -17.18 -32.84
C GLY A 55 29.28 -17.50 -32.14
N PRO A 56 30.07 -18.50 -32.57
CA PRO A 56 31.07 -19.17 -31.73
C PRO A 56 32.54 -18.76 -32.01
N GLY A 57 33.41 -18.97 -31.02
CA GLY A 57 34.84 -19.25 -31.23
C GLY A 57 35.85 -18.22 -30.70
N GLY A 58 36.88 -18.71 -30.00
CA GLY A 58 38.15 -17.99 -29.75
C GLY A 58 38.68 -18.11 -28.31
N GLY A 59 39.75 -18.89 -28.14
CA GLY A 59 40.41 -19.24 -26.87
C GLY A 59 41.20 -18.14 -26.13
N PRO A 60 42.04 -18.51 -25.14
CA PRO A 60 42.26 -17.79 -23.88
C PRO A 60 43.50 -16.89 -23.84
N PRO A 61 43.76 -16.22 -22.70
CA PRO A 61 45.07 -16.44 -22.07
C PRO A 61 45.04 -16.65 -20.54
N MET A 62 46.15 -17.21 -20.08
CA MET A 62 46.48 -17.68 -18.74
C MET A 62 46.91 -16.59 -17.75
N SER A 63 46.67 -16.90 -16.47
CA SER A 63 47.54 -16.79 -15.27
C SER A 63 48.27 -15.48 -14.91
N SER A 64 48.04 -15.03 -13.67
CA SER A 64 49.10 -15.04 -12.64
C SER A 64 48.49 -14.99 -11.22
N ALA A 65 48.91 -15.94 -10.39
CA ALA A 65 48.70 -16.01 -8.94
C ALA A 65 49.65 -15.03 -8.23
N SER A 66 49.35 -14.52 -7.03
CA SER A 66 49.82 -15.01 -5.70
C SER A 66 49.71 -13.81 -4.75
N SER A 67 49.68 -13.83 -3.42
CA SER A 67 49.39 -14.79 -2.35
C SER A 67 49.53 -13.98 -1.04
N ILE A 68 48.68 -14.29 -0.05
CA ILE A 68 48.98 -14.36 1.39
C ILE A 68 49.57 -13.12 2.11
N TYR A 69 48.79 -12.56 3.06
CA TYR A 69 49.29 -12.36 4.43
C TYR A 69 48.13 -12.44 5.45
N ALA A 70 48.29 -13.35 6.40
CA ALA A 70 47.47 -13.50 7.60
C ALA A 70 48.13 -12.74 8.75
N GLY A 71 47.33 -12.19 9.66
CA GLY A 71 47.80 -11.57 10.90
C GLY A 71 46.68 -11.47 11.92
N SER A 72 46.66 -12.42 12.85
CA SER A 72 45.75 -12.52 14.00
C SER A 72 46.48 -12.14 15.29
N VAL A 73 45.91 -11.26 16.11
CA VAL A 73 46.07 -11.11 17.59
C VAL A 73 45.24 -9.87 17.98
N SER A 74 44.57 -9.70 19.12
CA SER A 74 44.20 -10.52 20.28
C SER A 74 43.29 -9.66 21.17
N SER A 75 42.43 -10.34 21.92
CA SER A 75 41.62 -9.97 23.08
C SER A 75 42.09 -8.87 24.04
N GLY A 76 41.11 -8.16 24.64
CA GLY A 76 41.24 -7.42 25.91
C GLY A 76 39.88 -7.20 26.60
N HIS A 77 39.72 -7.78 27.79
CA HIS A 77 38.57 -7.69 28.69
C HIS A 77 38.54 -6.39 29.53
N SER A 78 37.35 -5.93 29.91
CA SER A 78 36.92 -5.30 31.19
C SER A 78 35.62 -4.51 30.89
N GLY A 79 34.50 -4.60 31.61
CA GLY A 79 34.26 -4.93 33.01
C GLY A 79 33.96 -3.63 33.76
N ASN A 80 32.70 -3.18 33.80
CA ASN A 80 32.19 -2.49 34.99
C ASN A 80 30.65 -2.46 35.06
N SER A 81 30.15 -2.83 36.24
CA SER A 81 28.76 -2.92 36.64
C SER A 81 28.42 -1.73 37.53
N GLY A 82 27.24 -1.15 37.40
CA GLY A 82 26.74 -0.08 38.26
C GLY A 82 25.26 -0.25 38.54
N ASN A 83 24.96 -0.98 39.61
CA ASN A 83 23.63 -1.24 40.15
C ASN A 83 23.22 -0.07 41.07
N VAL A 84 22.01 0.47 40.94
CA VAL A 84 21.35 1.25 42.01
C VAL A 84 19.88 0.83 42.07
N SER A 85 19.43 0.43 43.25
CA SER A 85 18.06 0.08 43.61
C SER A 85 17.69 0.76 44.94
N PHE A 86 16.39 0.73 45.25
CA PHE A 86 15.64 1.22 46.42
C PHE A 86 15.08 2.65 46.28
N ASN A 87 13.82 2.97 46.62
CA ASN A 87 12.88 2.29 47.53
C ASN A 87 11.41 2.62 47.21
N SER A 88 10.52 1.72 47.63
CA SER A 88 9.05 1.76 47.60
C SER A 88 8.42 2.52 48.77
N SER A 89 7.19 3.03 48.63
CA SER A 89 6.20 3.17 49.72
C SER A 89 4.77 3.30 49.15
N THR A 90 3.83 2.62 49.80
CA THR A 90 2.43 2.32 49.45
C THR A 90 1.42 3.13 50.28
N ASP A 91 0.33 3.57 49.63
CA ASP A 91 -1.10 3.63 50.07
C ASP A 91 -1.56 4.56 51.24
N PRO A 92 -2.89 4.76 51.51
CA PRO A 92 -3.99 5.28 50.64
C PRO A 92 -5.04 6.20 51.38
N TYR A 93 -6.05 6.70 50.65
CA TYR A 93 -7.41 7.23 51.07
C TYR A 93 -7.58 8.51 51.94
N ALA A 94 -8.42 9.45 51.44
CA ALA A 94 -9.67 9.97 52.07
C ALA A 94 -9.96 11.48 51.79
N ALA A 95 -11.16 11.78 51.27
CA ALA A 95 -11.85 13.08 51.35
C ALA A 95 -12.88 13.02 52.51
N PRO A 96 -13.40 14.15 53.07
CA PRO A 96 -14.60 14.79 52.48
C PRO A 96 -14.77 16.32 52.74
N SER A 97 -15.89 16.82 52.21
CA SER A 97 -16.50 18.15 51.99
C SER A 97 -16.96 19.06 53.17
N GLN A 98 -17.39 20.29 52.78
CA GLN A 98 -18.37 21.26 53.39
C GLN A 98 -17.76 22.52 54.06
N ILE A 99 -18.31 23.75 54.12
CA ILE A 99 -19.49 24.50 53.62
C ILE A 99 -19.28 26.00 54.02
N ASP A 100 -19.86 26.94 53.24
CA ASP A 100 -20.29 28.34 53.51
C ASP A 100 -19.50 29.36 54.38
N ASN A 101 -19.30 30.58 53.84
CA ASN A 101 -20.05 31.78 54.27
C ASN A 101 -19.65 33.09 53.55
N ARG A 102 -20.66 33.81 53.03
CA ARG A 102 -20.66 35.26 52.68
C ARG A 102 -21.24 36.08 53.85
N PRO A 103 -20.98 37.40 53.93
CA PRO A 103 -22.00 38.41 53.54
C PRO A 103 -21.35 39.65 52.84
N ASN A 104 -21.83 40.20 51.72
CA ASN A 104 -23.02 41.02 51.39
C ASN A 104 -23.13 42.36 52.14
N TYR A 105 -23.14 43.51 51.43
CA TYR A 105 -24.05 44.66 51.62
C TYR A 105 -23.88 45.75 50.53
N GLN A 106 -24.94 45.93 49.71
CA GLN A 106 -25.62 47.15 49.17
C GLN A 106 -24.83 48.36 48.58
N ARG A 107 -25.37 49.23 47.71
CA ARG A 107 -26.40 49.29 46.63
C ARG A 107 -26.50 50.79 46.24
N ALA A 108 -26.47 51.13 44.95
CA ALA A 108 -27.15 52.28 44.29
C ALA A 108 -26.45 52.49 42.93
N GLY A 109 -27.09 52.60 41.76
CA GLY A 109 -28.46 52.93 41.43
C GLY A 109 -28.44 54.11 40.47
N THR A 110 -28.27 53.88 39.17
CA THR A 110 -28.67 54.82 38.11
C THR A 110 -29.04 54.08 36.83
N SER A 111 -30.20 54.47 36.34
CA SER A 111 -30.92 53.99 35.16
C SER A 111 -30.35 54.62 33.89
N ALA A 112 -30.14 53.86 32.82
CA ALA A 112 -30.24 54.37 31.44
C ALA A 112 -30.24 53.23 30.40
N SER A 113 -31.42 53.00 29.83
CA SER A 113 -31.69 52.86 28.40
C SER A 113 -30.89 51.85 27.56
N LEU A 114 -31.61 50.79 27.18
CA LEU A 114 -31.29 49.82 26.14
C LEU A 114 -31.11 50.47 24.76
N THR A 115 -29.99 50.21 24.11
CA THR A 115 -29.88 50.20 22.64
C THR A 115 -29.30 48.83 22.21
N PRO A 116 -29.95 48.07 21.31
CA PRO A 116 -29.43 46.79 20.88
C PRO A 116 -28.55 47.00 19.65
N SER A 117 -27.23 47.09 19.83
CA SER A 117 -26.29 46.95 18.72
C SER A 117 -25.03 46.23 19.19
N SER A 118 -25.16 44.92 19.36
CA SER A 118 -24.02 44.03 19.18
C SER A 118 -24.47 42.96 18.18
N THR A 119 -24.06 43.14 16.94
CA THR A 119 -23.99 42.06 15.97
C THR A 119 -23.27 40.90 16.65
N LYS A 120 -24.00 39.80 16.87
CA LYS A 120 -23.43 38.55 17.36
C LYS A 120 -22.36 38.13 16.37
N SER A 121 -21.10 38.37 16.70
CA SER A 121 -19.99 37.66 16.09
C SER A 121 -20.22 36.18 16.40
N LYS A 122 -20.62 35.42 15.38
CA LYS A 122 -20.65 33.97 15.45
C LYS A 122 -19.28 33.54 15.96
N ALA A 123 -19.26 32.78 17.05
CA ALA A 123 -18.06 32.11 17.52
C ALA A 123 -17.45 31.39 16.32
N VAL A 124 -16.22 31.77 15.95
CA VAL A 124 -15.48 31.12 14.87
C VAL A 124 -15.12 29.75 15.41
N ASP A 125 -15.77 28.73 14.86
CA ASP A 125 -15.42 27.34 15.08
C ASP A 125 -14.01 27.12 14.52
N LEU A 126 -13.04 26.86 15.39
CA LEU A 126 -11.60 26.74 15.06
C LEU A 126 -11.26 25.43 14.34
N THR A 127 -12.25 24.57 14.09
CA THR A 127 -12.08 23.26 13.45
C THR A 127 -12.01 23.33 11.91
N ALA A 128 -12.45 24.43 11.30
CA ALA A 128 -12.25 24.72 9.88
C ALA A 128 -12.25 26.25 9.64
N PRO A 129 -11.07 26.89 9.54
CA PRO A 129 -11.00 28.33 9.30
C PRO A 129 -11.72 28.70 7.99
N PRO A 130 -12.57 29.76 7.99
CA PRO A 130 -13.31 30.14 6.81
C PRO A 130 -12.34 30.66 5.72
N TYR A 131 -12.42 30.08 4.52
CA TYR A 131 -11.60 30.46 3.34
C TYR A 131 -12.07 31.78 2.68
N THR A 132 -12.54 32.74 3.48
CA THR A 132 -12.94 34.06 3.00
C THR A 132 -11.72 34.97 2.86
N LYS A 133 -11.81 35.95 1.95
CA LYS A 133 -10.73 36.90 1.70
C LYS A 133 -10.37 37.70 2.96
N GLU A 134 -11.38 38.09 3.73
CA GLU A 134 -11.21 38.87 4.96
C GLU A 134 -10.45 38.08 6.03
N TYR A 135 -10.73 36.76 6.15
CA TYR A 135 -10.03 35.91 7.09
C TYR A 135 -8.58 35.68 6.69
N ILE A 136 -8.30 35.50 5.39
CA ILE A 136 -6.92 35.39 4.88
C ILE A 136 -6.11 36.66 5.23
N ASP A 137 -6.70 37.84 5.04
CA ASP A 137 -6.02 39.10 5.33
C ASP A 137 -5.82 39.30 6.84
N GLN A 138 -6.77 38.91 7.68
CA GLN A 138 -6.59 38.89 9.14
C GLN A 138 -5.49 37.92 9.57
N TYR A 139 -5.45 36.72 8.99
CA TYR A 139 -4.44 35.71 9.32
C TYR A 139 -3.05 36.18 8.89
N ARG A 140 -2.94 36.83 7.72
CA ARG A 140 -1.69 37.47 7.26
C ARG A 140 -1.19 38.52 8.23
N GLN A 141 -2.07 39.30 8.86
CA GLN A 141 -1.66 40.32 9.85
C GLN A 141 -1.15 39.71 11.14
N ARG A 142 -1.77 38.62 11.62
CA ARG A 142 -1.34 37.90 12.83
C ARG A 142 0.06 37.31 12.67
N ILE A 143 0.27 36.58 11.57
CA ILE A 143 1.54 35.88 11.29
C ILE A 143 2.72 36.84 11.10
N LYS A 144 2.48 38.08 10.65
CA LYS A 144 3.56 39.09 10.57
C LYS A 144 4.18 39.45 11.92
N ALA A 145 3.43 39.29 13.01
CA ALA A 145 3.89 39.60 14.36
C ALA A 145 4.47 38.37 15.08
N ASP A 146 4.13 37.15 14.63
CA ASP A 146 4.58 35.91 15.23
C ASP A 146 5.98 35.55 14.72
N PRO A 147 6.98 35.28 15.58
CA PRO A 147 8.32 34.88 15.15
C PRO A 147 8.45 33.38 14.83
N ASP A 148 7.42 32.58 15.11
CA ASP A 148 7.46 31.11 15.06
C ASP A 148 7.46 30.56 13.62
N PRO A 149 8.51 29.81 13.20
CA PRO A 149 8.58 29.17 11.88
C PRO A 149 7.42 28.20 11.61
N GLU A 150 6.90 27.51 12.63
CA GLU A 150 5.81 26.55 12.49
C GLU A 150 4.49 27.28 12.14
N ALA A 151 4.15 28.35 12.86
CA ALA A 151 2.99 29.19 12.55
C ALA A 151 3.04 29.74 11.11
N HIS A 152 4.20 30.20 10.65
CA HIS A 152 4.38 30.64 9.26
C HIS A 152 4.17 29.52 8.24
N PHE A 153 4.61 28.30 8.57
CA PHE A 153 4.42 27.15 7.70
C PHE A 153 2.96 26.70 7.63
N LEU A 154 2.26 26.68 8.78
CA LEU A 154 0.81 26.41 8.84
C LEU A 154 0.02 27.44 8.04
N TYR A 155 0.39 28.72 8.13
CA TYR A 155 -0.18 29.76 7.28
C TYR A 155 0.04 29.48 5.79
N ALA A 156 1.25 29.06 5.41
CA ALA A 156 1.54 28.72 4.02
C ALA A 156 0.74 27.50 3.53
N LYS A 157 0.57 26.45 4.36
CA LYS A 157 -0.33 25.31 4.07
C LYS A 157 -1.78 25.77 3.91
N TYR A 158 -2.25 26.65 4.81
CA TYR A 158 -3.59 27.22 4.76
C TYR A 158 -3.85 28.00 3.46
N LEU A 159 -2.88 28.81 3.00
CA LEU A 159 -3.02 29.54 1.73
C LEU A 159 -3.18 28.60 0.52
N ILE A 160 -2.48 27.47 0.50
CA ILE A 160 -2.60 26.46 -0.56
C ILE A 160 -3.99 25.81 -0.52
N ASP A 161 -4.47 25.51 0.67
CA ASP A 161 -5.79 24.89 0.85
C ASP A 161 -6.92 25.85 0.48
N ALA A 162 -6.83 27.10 0.91
CA ALA A 162 -7.71 28.19 0.47
C ALA A 162 -7.72 28.33 -1.06
N ALA A 163 -6.55 28.27 -1.69
CA ALA A 163 -6.44 28.33 -3.14
C ALA A 163 -7.14 27.15 -3.84
N LYS A 164 -7.08 25.93 -3.26
CA LYS A 164 -7.81 24.76 -3.77
C LYS A 164 -9.33 24.95 -3.65
N HIS A 165 -9.81 25.38 -2.48
CA HIS A 165 -11.24 25.61 -2.23
C HIS A 165 -11.84 26.71 -3.12
N ILE A 166 -11.13 27.84 -3.28
CA ILE A 166 -11.58 28.94 -4.16
C ILE A 166 -11.58 28.49 -5.63
N ARG A 167 -10.58 27.70 -6.05
CA ARG A 167 -10.51 27.15 -7.41
C ARG A 167 -11.66 26.16 -7.67
N SER A 168 -12.04 25.34 -6.70
CA SER A 168 -13.18 24.44 -6.83
C SER A 168 -14.52 25.18 -6.86
N ALA A 169 -14.68 26.24 -6.07
CA ALA A 169 -15.92 27.03 -6.00
C ALA A 169 -16.16 27.89 -7.25
N HIS A 170 -15.10 28.40 -7.88
CA HIS A 170 -15.19 29.38 -8.99
C HIS A 170 -14.41 28.93 -10.24
N ARG A 171 -14.64 27.69 -10.69
CA ARG A 171 -13.88 27.01 -11.75
C ARG A 171 -13.81 27.77 -13.09
N GLU A 172 -14.82 28.58 -13.39
CA GLU A 172 -14.97 29.31 -14.66
C GLU A 172 -14.50 30.77 -14.62
N GLN A 173 -14.22 31.32 -13.43
CA GLN A 173 -13.93 32.74 -13.29
C GLN A 173 -12.43 33.03 -13.40
N LYS A 174 -12.02 33.71 -14.49
CA LYS A 174 -10.61 34.07 -14.73
C LYS A 174 -9.98 34.87 -13.58
N ALA A 175 -10.76 35.72 -12.90
CA ALA A 175 -10.31 36.47 -11.73
C ALA A 175 -9.98 35.57 -10.54
N ALA A 176 -10.78 34.51 -10.31
CA ALA A 176 -10.52 33.53 -9.26
C ALA A 176 -9.24 32.74 -9.53
N LYS A 177 -9.00 32.34 -10.80
CA LYS A 177 -7.73 31.68 -11.19
C LYS A 177 -6.52 32.54 -10.86
N LYS A 178 -6.52 33.79 -11.30
CA LYS A 178 -5.43 34.75 -11.02
C LYS A 178 -5.23 34.97 -9.51
N TYR A 179 -6.32 35.05 -8.74
CA TYR A 179 -6.22 35.17 -7.28
C TYR A 179 -5.62 33.92 -6.63
N THR A 180 -6.01 32.71 -7.06
CA THR A 180 -5.42 31.46 -6.53
C THR A 180 -3.92 31.35 -6.85
N GLU A 181 -3.48 31.81 -8.02
CA GLU A 181 -2.05 31.86 -8.38
C GLU A 181 -1.27 32.82 -7.48
N VAL A 182 -1.87 33.95 -7.11
CA VAL A 182 -1.26 34.89 -6.16
C VAL A 182 -1.12 34.25 -4.77
N LEU A 183 -2.15 33.56 -4.28
CA LEU A 183 -2.10 32.87 -2.98
C LEU A 183 -1.04 31.76 -2.96
N VAL A 184 -0.98 30.94 -4.02
CA VAL A 184 0.06 29.91 -4.17
C VAL A 184 1.45 30.54 -4.27
N GLY A 185 1.61 31.64 -5.00
CA GLY A 185 2.88 32.36 -5.11
C GLY A 185 3.33 32.97 -3.78
N GLU A 186 2.41 33.45 -2.95
CA GLU A 186 2.71 33.92 -1.60
C GLU A 186 3.14 32.77 -0.69
N SER A 187 2.39 31.67 -0.69
CA SER A 187 2.71 30.45 0.08
C SER A 187 4.12 29.94 -0.26
N LEU A 188 4.44 29.81 -1.55
CA LEU A 188 5.77 29.36 -2.00
C LEU A 188 6.89 30.30 -1.56
N LYS A 189 6.67 31.61 -1.51
CA LYS A 189 7.67 32.56 -0.99
C LYS A 189 7.92 32.34 0.49
N VAL A 190 6.87 32.11 1.29
CA VAL A 190 6.99 31.82 2.72
C VAL A 190 7.73 30.49 2.92
N ILE A 191 7.33 29.43 2.22
CA ILE A 191 7.97 28.11 2.33
C ILE A 191 9.45 28.15 1.92
N ARG A 192 9.79 28.82 0.80
CA ARG A 192 11.19 28.99 0.39
C ARG A 192 12.01 29.75 1.42
N ARG A 193 11.41 30.77 2.04
CA ARG A 193 12.06 31.52 3.11
C ARG A 193 12.37 30.61 4.29
N LEU A 194 11.39 29.86 4.78
CA LEU A 194 11.54 28.93 5.90
C LEU A 194 12.52 27.79 5.61
N ALA A 195 12.60 27.34 4.35
CA ALA A 195 13.50 26.27 3.96
C ALA A 195 14.97 26.71 3.78
N THR A 196 15.24 28.01 3.59
CA THR A 196 16.58 28.51 3.21
C THR A 196 17.18 29.58 4.13
N GLN A 197 16.36 30.35 4.84
CA GLN A 197 16.82 31.46 5.69
C GLN A 197 16.77 31.07 7.17
N GLY A 198 17.81 31.47 7.92
CA GLY A 198 17.89 31.24 9.37
C GLY A 198 18.05 29.76 9.72
N ASP A 199 17.44 29.36 10.85
CA ASP A 199 17.29 27.97 11.24
C ASP A 199 16.27 27.31 10.33
N ALA A 200 16.76 26.61 9.32
CA ALA A 200 15.92 26.08 8.25
C ALA A 200 14.95 25.03 8.78
N TYR A 201 13.66 25.28 8.62
CA TYR A 201 12.61 24.39 9.14
C TYR A 201 12.52 23.11 8.28
N ASP A 202 12.70 21.96 8.92
CA ASP A 202 12.83 20.65 8.28
C ASP A 202 11.55 20.23 7.55
N GLU A 203 10.37 20.47 8.14
CA GLU A 203 9.07 20.20 7.52
C GLU A 203 8.84 21.11 6.29
N ALA A 204 9.31 22.36 6.31
CA ALA A 204 9.27 23.24 5.14
C ALA A 204 10.22 22.76 4.02
N GLN A 205 11.41 22.25 4.38
CA GLN A 205 12.32 21.63 3.43
C GLN A 205 11.71 20.39 2.79
N PHE A 206 11.09 19.50 3.59
CA PHE A 206 10.40 18.31 3.10
C PHE A 206 9.23 18.66 2.17
N PHE A 207 8.40 19.63 2.55
CA PHE A 207 7.28 20.07 1.72
C PHE A 207 7.73 20.68 0.40
N LEU A 208 8.76 21.54 0.42
CA LEU A 208 9.33 22.13 -0.78
C LEU A 208 9.95 21.06 -1.68
N ALA A 209 10.63 20.07 -1.10
CA ALA A 209 11.17 18.92 -1.83
C ALA A 209 10.08 18.10 -2.52
N ASN A 210 8.95 17.83 -1.83
CA ASN A 210 7.78 17.17 -2.44
C ASN A 210 7.22 17.97 -3.62
N CYS A 211 7.20 19.30 -3.53
CA CYS A 211 6.76 20.17 -4.62
C CYS A 211 7.70 20.09 -5.84
N TYR A 212 9.02 20.08 -5.62
CA TYR A 212 10.00 19.87 -6.69
C TYR A 212 9.95 18.46 -7.28
N GLY A 213 9.65 17.44 -6.46
CA GLY A 213 9.54 16.06 -6.92
C GLY A 213 8.31 15.83 -7.80
N THR A 214 7.15 16.36 -7.40
CA THR A 214 5.88 16.14 -8.11
C THR A 214 5.56 17.20 -9.17
N GLY A 215 6.25 18.34 -9.16
CA GLY A 215 5.89 19.51 -9.97
C GLY A 215 4.60 20.21 -9.50
N ALA A 216 4.18 19.96 -8.25
CA ALA A 216 3.02 20.60 -7.67
C ALA A 216 3.20 22.13 -7.56
N LEU A 217 2.08 22.85 -7.44
CA LEU A 217 2.04 24.31 -7.31
C LEU A 217 2.66 25.09 -8.50
N GLY A 218 2.77 24.45 -9.66
CA GLY A 218 3.32 25.06 -10.88
C GLY A 218 4.85 25.13 -10.92
N LEU A 219 5.53 24.36 -10.07
CA LEU A 219 6.99 24.20 -10.13
C LEU A 219 7.36 23.21 -11.23
N GLN A 220 8.54 23.40 -11.83
CA GLN A 220 9.14 22.40 -12.70
C GLN A 220 9.66 21.22 -11.86
N VAL A 221 9.48 20.01 -12.38
CA VAL A 221 9.98 18.79 -11.76
C VAL A 221 11.51 18.81 -11.78
N ASP A 222 12.11 18.73 -10.59
CA ASP A 222 13.56 18.78 -10.39
C ASP A 222 13.95 17.84 -9.26
N HIS A 223 14.30 16.61 -9.63
CA HIS A 223 14.62 15.56 -8.67
C HIS A 223 15.94 15.80 -7.94
N GLU A 224 16.91 16.51 -8.54
CA GLU A 224 18.19 16.82 -7.92
C GLU A 224 18.01 17.83 -6.78
N ARG A 225 17.29 18.92 -7.03
CA ARG A 225 16.93 19.88 -5.97
C ARG A 225 16.06 19.24 -4.89
N ALA A 226 15.09 18.40 -5.28
CA ALA A 226 14.28 17.67 -4.32
C ALA A 226 15.14 16.78 -3.42
N TYR A 227 16.08 16.02 -3.99
CA TYR A 227 17.00 15.17 -3.23
C TYR A 227 17.84 15.96 -2.23
N HIS A 228 18.41 17.10 -2.64
CA HIS A 228 19.20 17.93 -1.74
C HIS A 228 18.40 18.46 -0.55
N LEU A 229 17.16 18.90 -0.78
CA LEU A 229 16.26 19.37 0.27
C LEU A 229 15.82 18.22 1.20
N TYR A 230 15.48 17.04 0.65
CA TYR A 230 15.20 15.86 1.47
C TYR A 230 16.41 15.48 2.33
N LEU A 231 17.62 15.56 1.79
CA LEU A 231 18.84 15.25 2.53
C LEU A 231 19.10 16.25 3.65
N GLN A 232 18.80 17.54 3.44
CA GLN A 232 18.88 18.56 4.49
C GLN A 232 17.87 18.26 5.61
N ALA A 233 16.60 18.03 5.27
CA ALA A 233 15.57 17.68 6.26
C ALA A 233 15.90 16.37 7.00
N ALA A 234 16.41 15.35 6.29
CA ALA A 234 16.83 14.10 6.90
C ALA A 234 18.02 14.28 7.86
N LYS A 235 18.92 15.24 7.62
CA LYS A 235 20.00 15.58 8.58
C LYS A 235 19.45 16.18 9.88
N GLN A 236 18.30 16.84 9.82
CA GLN A 236 17.57 17.38 10.97
C GLN A 236 16.68 16.33 11.67
N ASN A 237 16.81 15.05 11.31
CA ASN A 237 16.03 13.93 11.87
C ASN A 237 14.54 13.94 11.51
N HIS A 238 14.17 14.54 10.38
CA HIS A 238 12.84 14.38 9.83
C HIS A 238 12.64 12.94 9.31
N ALA A 239 11.62 12.25 9.84
CA ALA A 239 11.36 10.83 9.59
C ALA A 239 10.99 10.55 8.11
N ALA A 240 9.94 11.20 7.61
CA ALA A 240 9.49 11.03 6.21
C ALA A 240 10.53 11.49 5.18
N ALA A 241 11.29 12.55 5.47
CA ALA A 241 12.40 12.96 4.60
C ALA A 241 13.50 11.89 4.53
N SER A 242 13.84 11.26 5.66
CA SER A 242 14.81 10.16 5.69
C SER A 242 14.34 8.98 4.82
N TYR A 243 13.04 8.66 4.85
CA TYR A 243 12.44 7.67 3.95
C TYR A 243 12.54 8.08 2.47
N ARG A 244 12.20 9.34 2.12
CA ARG A 244 12.34 9.85 0.75
C ARG A 244 13.77 9.79 0.22
N VAL A 245 14.75 10.15 1.05
CA VAL A 245 16.18 10.02 0.68
C VAL A 245 16.54 8.57 0.39
N ALA A 246 16.05 7.62 1.20
CA ALA A 246 16.28 6.20 0.98
C ALA A 246 15.71 5.74 -0.36
N VAL A 247 14.47 6.12 -0.68
CA VAL A 247 13.81 5.84 -1.96
C VAL A 247 14.59 6.44 -3.13
N CYS A 248 15.02 7.70 -3.03
CA CYS A 248 15.82 8.35 -4.06
C CYS A 248 17.15 7.62 -4.30
N ASN A 249 17.83 7.14 -3.26
CA ASN A 249 19.07 6.36 -3.40
C ASN A 249 18.83 4.95 -3.96
N GLU A 250 17.67 4.34 -3.71
CA GLU A 250 17.28 3.03 -4.27
C GLU A 250 16.99 3.14 -5.78
N ILE A 251 16.21 4.15 -6.17
CA ILE A 251 15.74 4.34 -7.55
C ILE A 251 16.78 5.12 -8.38
N GLY A 252 17.64 5.92 -7.75
CA GLY A 252 18.53 6.87 -8.42
C GLY A 252 17.81 8.13 -8.92
N ALA A 253 16.80 8.59 -8.17
CA ALA A 253 16.06 9.81 -8.50
C ALA A 253 16.78 11.03 -7.91
N GLY A 254 17.38 11.87 -8.77
CA GLY A 254 18.16 13.04 -8.35
C GLY A 254 19.54 12.73 -7.78
N THR A 255 19.94 11.45 -7.77
CA THR A 255 21.23 10.96 -7.30
C THR A 255 21.58 9.65 -8.01
N LYS A 256 22.80 9.14 -7.82
CA LYS A 256 23.18 7.80 -8.31
C LYS A 256 22.54 6.72 -7.45
N LYS A 257 22.28 5.56 -8.05
CA LYS A 257 21.78 4.38 -7.33
C LYS A 257 22.84 3.89 -6.35
N GLU A 258 22.51 3.93 -5.07
CA GLU A 258 23.39 3.52 -3.96
C GLU A 258 22.58 2.68 -2.96
N PRO A 259 22.48 1.34 -3.17
CA PRO A 259 21.61 0.48 -2.35
C PRO A 259 22.02 0.45 -0.87
N ALA A 260 23.31 0.41 -0.57
CA ALA A 260 23.81 0.41 0.81
C ALA A 260 23.46 1.72 1.55
N ARG A 261 23.55 2.86 0.85
CA ARG A 261 23.14 4.16 1.39
C ARG A 261 21.63 4.21 1.61
N ALA A 262 20.84 3.64 0.70
CA ALA A 262 19.39 3.52 0.87
C ALA A 262 19.04 2.72 2.13
N ALA A 263 19.69 1.57 2.37
CA ALA A 263 19.46 0.76 3.57
C ALA A 263 19.77 1.52 4.87
N ALA A 264 20.85 2.30 4.90
CA ALA A 264 21.18 3.15 6.05
C ALA A 264 20.10 4.21 6.34
N PHE A 265 19.58 4.87 5.30
CA PHE A 265 18.48 5.84 5.46
C PHE A 265 17.14 5.18 5.81
N TYR A 266 16.85 3.96 5.33
CA TYR A 266 15.68 3.19 5.77
C TYR A 266 15.76 2.83 7.25
N ARG A 267 16.93 2.40 7.76
CA ARG A 267 17.15 2.21 9.20
C ARG A 267 16.93 3.50 9.98
N LYS A 268 17.46 4.63 9.48
CA LYS A 268 17.25 5.93 10.10
C LYS A 268 15.77 6.28 10.16
N ALA A 269 15.03 6.18 9.05
CA ALA A 269 13.60 6.46 9.00
C ALA A 269 12.80 5.57 9.97
N ALA A 270 13.09 4.27 9.98
CA ALA A 270 12.46 3.32 10.90
C ALA A 270 12.74 3.65 12.38
N SER A 271 13.98 4.06 12.71
CA SER A 271 14.35 4.47 14.07
C SER A 271 13.66 5.76 14.52
N LEU A 272 13.29 6.63 13.57
CA LEU A 272 12.59 7.89 13.81
C LEU A 272 11.06 7.72 13.87
N GLY A 273 10.54 6.51 13.68
CA GLY A 273 9.09 6.28 13.76
C GLY A 273 8.33 6.32 12.43
N ASP A 274 9.02 6.35 11.28
CA ASP A 274 8.33 6.39 9.98
C ASP A 274 7.72 5.03 9.62
N THR A 275 6.39 4.93 9.53
CA THR A 275 5.66 3.68 9.19
C THR A 275 6.10 3.08 7.85
N PRO A 276 6.17 3.84 6.72
CA PRO A 276 6.70 3.33 5.46
C PRO A 276 8.15 2.83 5.57
N GLY A 277 9.00 3.56 6.28
CA GLY A 277 10.39 3.21 6.55
C GLY A 277 10.54 1.90 7.33
N MET A 278 9.75 1.70 8.38
CA MET A 278 9.74 0.44 9.15
C MET A 278 9.29 -0.74 8.28
N TYR A 279 8.22 -0.57 7.50
CA TYR A 279 7.73 -1.60 6.58
C TYR A 279 8.80 -1.98 5.55
N LYS A 280 9.37 -0.99 4.88
CA LYS A 280 10.40 -1.21 3.85
C LYS A 280 11.66 -1.84 4.42
N LEU A 281 12.10 -1.42 5.61
CA LEU A 281 13.22 -2.06 6.31
C LEU A 281 12.92 -3.52 6.64
N GLY A 282 11.70 -3.82 7.11
CA GLY A 282 11.23 -5.19 7.32
C GLY A 282 11.38 -6.04 6.06
N MET A 283 10.89 -5.55 4.92
CA MET A 283 10.99 -6.26 3.63
C MET A 283 12.44 -6.45 3.17
N ILE A 284 13.30 -5.44 3.36
CA ILE A 284 14.73 -5.52 3.03
C ILE A 284 15.41 -6.62 3.84
N LEU A 285 15.12 -6.71 5.15
CA LEU A 285 15.71 -7.70 6.04
C LEU A 285 15.13 -9.11 5.85
N LEU A 286 13.86 -9.25 5.42
CA LEU A 286 13.26 -10.55 5.06
C LEU A 286 13.93 -11.15 3.82
N HIS A 287 14.09 -10.34 2.78
CA HIS A 287 14.57 -10.81 1.48
C HIS A 287 16.09 -10.69 1.28
N GLY A 288 16.78 -9.92 2.13
CA GLY A 288 18.21 -9.64 2.00
C GLY A 288 18.49 -8.72 0.80
N LEU A 289 17.75 -7.61 0.72
CA LEU A 289 17.86 -6.64 -0.38
C LEU A 289 18.88 -5.55 -0.05
N ASN A 290 19.20 -4.71 -1.04
CA ASN A 290 19.99 -3.49 -0.87
C ASN A 290 21.39 -3.67 -0.24
N GLY A 291 21.97 -4.86 -0.36
CA GLY A 291 23.29 -5.19 0.21
C GLY A 291 23.25 -5.58 1.69
N GLU A 292 22.06 -5.74 2.28
CA GLU A 292 21.88 -6.17 3.66
C GLU A 292 21.77 -7.69 3.78
N ALA A 293 22.29 -8.24 4.88
CA ALA A 293 22.11 -9.64 5.21
C ALA A 293 20.66 -9.94 5.60
N LYS A 294 20.19 -11.15 5.28
CA LYS A 294 18.88 -11.63 5.71
C LYS A 294 18.84 -11.71 7.23
N ASN A 295 18.01 -10.89 7.86
CA ASN A 295 17.73 -10.96 9.29
C ASN A 295 16.22 -11.04 9.54
N PRO A 296 15.64 -12.25 9.40
CA PRO A 296 14.20 -12.42 9.48
C PRO A 296 13.60 -12.06 10.85
N ARG A 297 14.34 -12.28 11.95
CA ARG A 297 13.85 -11.98 13.31
C ARG A 297 13.67 -10.48 13.52
N GLU A 298 14.69 -9.71 13.11
CA GLU A 298 14.63 -8.25 13.17
C GLU A 298 13.53 -7.72 12.23
N ALA A 299 13.39 -8.31 11.05
CA ALA A 299 12.37 -7.92 10.10
C ALA A 299 10.95 -8.01 10.68
N ILE A 300 10.62 -9.11 11.36
CA ILE A 300 9.32 -9.28 12.02
C ILE A 300 9.10 -8.23 13.10
N SER A 301 10.15 -7.86 13.85
CA SER A 301 10.04 -6.84 14.88
C SER A 301 9.68 -5.46 14.29
N TRP A 302 10.26 -5.09 13.15
CA TRP A 302 9.93 -3.86 12.44
C TRP A 302 8.54 -3.92 11.80
N LEU A 303 8.16 -5.05 11.21
CA LEU A 303 6.81 -5.25 10.65
C LEU A 303 5.72 -5.17 11.73
N LYS A 304 5.96 -5.70 12.93
CA LYS A 304 5.04 -5.57 14.07
C LYS A 304 4.85 -4.12 14.49
N ARG A 305 5.95 -3.37 14.68
CA ARG A 305 5.86 -1.92 14.99
C ARG A 305 5.14 -1.14 13.90
N ALA A 306 5.42 -1.45 12.63
CA ALA A 306 4.74 -0.83 11.49
C ALA A 306 3.25 -1.21 11.41
N SER A 307 2.86 -2.40 11.89
CA SER A 307 1.46 -2.83 11.91
C SER A 307 0.64 -2.17 13.02
N GLU A 308 1.28 -1.82 14.14
CA GLU A 308 0.66 -1.07 15.24
C GLU A 308 0.35 0.38 14.85
N GLN A 309 1.15 0.96 13.94
CA GLN A 309 1.00 2.32 13.43
C GLN A 309 0.37 2.36 12.03
N ALA A 310 -0.28 1.28 11.59
CA ALA A 310 -0.86 1.19 10.26
C ALA A 310 -2.09 2.10 10.12
N ASP A 311 -2.10 2.87 9.05
CA ASP A 311 -3.17 3.78 8.64
C ASP A 311 -3.72 3.39 7.25
N GLU A 312 -4.68 4.16 6.74
CA GLU A 312 -5.25 3.94 5.41
C GLU A 312 -4.22 4.12 4.27
N GLU A 313 -3.18 4.92 4.50
CA GLU A 313 -2.10 5.15 3.54
C GLU A 313 -1.07 4.02 3.52
N ASN A 314 -0.84 3.35 4.67
CA ASN A 314 0.21 2.35 4.87
C ASN A 314 -0.31 1.02 5.44
N PRO A 315 -1.32 0.36 4.83
CA PRO A 315 -1.85 -0.91 5.34
C PRO A 315 -0.96 -2.13 4.99
N HIS A 316 0.14 -1.91 4.26
CA HIS A 316 1.01 -2.97 3.72
C HIS A 316 1.68 -3.82 4.81
N SER A 317 2.12 -3.19 5.90
CA SER A 317 2.80 -3.86 7.02
C SER A 317 1.92 -4.95 7.64
N VAL A 318 0.65 -4.63 7.84
CA VAL A 318 -0.36 -5.54 8.42
C VAL A 318 -0.62 -6.73 7.51
N HIS A 319 -0.70 -6.51 6.19
CA HIS A 319 -0.90 -7.57 5.21
C HIS A 319 0.28 -8.55 5.17
N GLU A 320 1.50 -8.03 5.03
CA GLU A 320 2.70 -8.88 4.99
C GLU A 320 2.89 -9.65 6.29
N LEU A 321 2.60 -9.02 7.44
CA LEU A 321 2.61 -9.71 8.72
C LEU A 321 1.61 -10.87 8.72
N ALA A 322 0.40 -10.67 8.18
CA ALA A 322 -0.60 -11.73 8.08
C ALA A 322 -0.13 -12.91 7.22
N LEU A 323 0.53 -12.63 6.08
CA LEU A 323 1.10 -13.66 5.21
C LEU A 323 2.22 -14.46 5.92
N LEU A 324 2.99 -13.83 6.81
CA LEU A 324 3.99 -14.52 7.61
C LEU A 324 3.36 -15.53 8.59
N TYR A 325 2.24 -15.18 9.24
CA TYR A 325 1.51 -16.09 10.14
C TYR A 325 0.69 -17.15 9.39
N GLU A 326 0.33 -16.91 8.12
CA GLU A 326 -0.33 -17.89 7.23
C GLU A 326 0.61 -19.00 6.76
N ASN A 327 1.92 -18.74 6.67
CA ASN A 327 2.87 -19.70 6.10
C ASN A 327 3.25 -20.83 7.08
N PRO A 328 2.84 -22.09 6.86
CA PRO A 328 3.13 -23.20 7.78
C PRO A 328 4.61 -23.59 7.80
N SER A 329 5.34 -23.30 6.71
CA SER A 329 6.76 -23.59 6.55
C SER A 329 7.68 -22.54 7.18
N GLY A 330 7.11 -21.47 7.77
CA GLY A 330 7.88 -20.41 8.40
C GLY A 330 8.44 -20.85 9.75
N GLN A 331 9.73 -21.19 9.84
CA GLN A 331 10.42 -21.37 11.14
C GLN A 331 10.55 -20.07 11.96
N LEU A 332 10.10 -18.95 11.41
CA LEU A 332 10.27 -17.59 11.91
C LEU A 332 9.22 -17.18 12.95
N VAL A 333 7.97 -17.60 12.73
CA VAL A 333 6.78 -17.18 13.47
C VAL A 333 5.90 -18.42 13.64
N PRO A 334 5.29 -18.63 14.82
CA PRO A 334 4.34 -19.73 14.99
C PRO A 334 3.19 -19.58 13.99
N TYR A 335 2.88 -20.65 13.27
CA TYR A 335 1.72 -20.71 12.40
C TYR A 335 0.45 -20.47 13.21
N ASP A 336 -0.22 -19.35 12.96
CA ASP A 336 -1.47 -18.96 13.59
C ASP A 336 -2.44 -18.41 12.54
N PRO A 337 -3.29 -19.28 11.96
CA PRO A 337 -4.24 -18.86 10.94
C PRO A 337 -5.33 -17.92 11.48
N ALA A 338 -5.67 -18.02 12.77
CA ALA A 338 -6.70 -17.19 13.37
C ALA A 338 -6.21 -15.75 13.56
N TYR A 339 -4.95 -15.60 14.01
CA TYR A 339 -4.29 -14.31 14.09
C TYR A 339 -4.07 -13.70 12.70
N ALA A 340 -3.60 -14.49 11.73
CA ALA A 340 -3.45 -14.04 10.33
C ALA A 340 -4.76 -13.48 9.76
N ARG A 341 -5.90 -14.15 10.01
CA ARG A 341 -7.23 -13.66 9.61
C ARG A 341 -7.57 -12.30 10.24
N SER A 342 -7.25 -12.11 11.52
CA SER A 342 -7.53 -10.86 12.21
C SER A 342 -6.76 -9.68 11.60
N LEU A 343 -5.48 -9.91 11.27
CA LEU A 343 -4.62 -8.94 10.59
C LEU A 343 -5.09 -8.66 9.15
N LEU A 344 -5.46 -9.69 8.38
CA LEU A 344 -6.05 -9.49 7.05
C LEU A 344 -7.33 -8.65 7.13
N THR A 345 -8.17 -8.91 8.14
CA THR A 345 -9.40 -8.14 8.38
C THR A 345 -9.09 -6.68 8.69
N GLN A 346 -8.11 -6.41 9.55
CA GLN A 346 -7.64 -5.05 9.84
C GLN A 346 -7.13 -4.35 8.57
N ALA A 347 -6.24 -4.99 7.80
CA ALA A 347 -5.74 -4.44 6.54
C ALA A 347 -6.86 -4.22 5.51
N GLY A 348 -7.84 -5.12 5.45
CA GLY A 348 -9.01 -4.99 4.59
C GLY A 348 -9.94 -3.84 4.98
N GLN A 349 -10.06 -3.55 6.29
CA GLN A 349 -10.80 -2.40 6.82
C GLN A 349 -10.09 -1.07 6.52
N LEU A 350 -8.76 -1.04 6.60
CA LEU A 350 -7.92 0.07 6.13
C LEU A 350 -7.98 0.24 4.59
N GLY A 351 -8.68 -0.64 3.89
CA GLY A 351 -8.91 -0.53 2.45
C GLY A 351 -7.84 -1.18 1.59
N TYR A 352 -6.99 -2.06 2.13
CA TYR A 352 -5.96 -2.71 1.31
C TYR A 352 -6.56 -3.77 0.38
N THR A 353 -6.52 -3.51 -0.91
CA THR A 353 -7.16 -4.32 -1.95
C THR A 353 -6.71 -5.80 -1.95
N PRO A 354 -5.40 -6.13 -1.86
CA PRO A 354 -4.97 -7.53 -1.80
C PRO A 354 -5.47 -8.27 -0.55
N SER A 355 -5.55 -7.60 0.61
CA SER A 355 -6.16 -8.19 1.80
C SER A 355 -7.64 -8.45 1.62
N GLN A 356 -8.38 -7.52 0.99
CA GLN A 356 -9.80 -7.71 0.70
C GLN A 356 -10.04 -8.91 -0.22
N TYR A 357 -9.24 -9.04 -1.28
CA TYR A 357 -9.30 -10.21 -2.16
C TYR A 357 -8.98 -11.50 -1.41
N LYS A 358 -7.88 -11.52 -0.63
CA LYS A 358 -7.47 -12.70 0.15
C LYS A 358 -8.53 -13.11 1.18
N LEU A 359 -9.18 -12.16 1.85
CA LEU A 359 -10.32 -12.45 2.73
C LEU A 359 -11.50 -13.04 1.96
N GLY A 360 -11.81 -12.50 0.78
CA GLY A 360 -12.83 -13.04 -0.12
C GLY A 360 -12.59 -14.52 -0.42
N GLN A 361 -11.34 -14.88 -0.75
CA GLN A 361 -10.92 -16.28 -0.97
C GLN A 361 -11.04 -17.12 0.31
N CYS A 362 -10.66 -16.59 1.46
CA CYS A 362 -10.73 -17.33 2.72
C CYS A 362 -12.17 -17.69 3.09
N PHE A 363 -13.13 -16.77 2.87
CA PHE A 363 -14.55 -17.05 3.09
C PHE A 363 -15.18 -17.92 1.99
N GLU A 364 -14.61 -17.94 0.78
CA GLU A 364 -15.07 -18.81 -0.31
C GLU A 364 -14.69 -20.28 -0.07
N TYR A 365 -13.42 -20.52 0.25
CA TYR A 365 -12.87 -21.88 0.39
C TYR A 365 -12.86 -22.39 1.84
N GLY A 366 -13.08 -21.53 2.83
CA GLY A 366 -13.02 -21.90 4.25
C GLY A 366 -11.58 -22.01 4.79
N ASN A 367 -10.66 -21.22 4.25
CA ASN A 367 -9.25 -21.19 4.67
C ASN A 367 -9.05 -20.27 5.89
N LEU A 368 -7.89 -20.36 6.56
CA LEU A 368 -7.54 -19.56 7.74
C LEU A 368 -8.56 -19.65 8.90
N THR A 369 -9.10 -20.85 9.15
CA THR A 369 -10.10 -21.09 10.22
C THR A 369 -11.40 -20.28 10.00
N CYS A 370 -11.68 -19.86 8.76
CA CYS A 370 -12.95 -19.22 8.39
C CYS A 370 -14.00 -20.28 8.05
N PRO A 371 -15.25 -20.16 8.52
CA PRO A 371 -16.34 -20.91 7.93
C PRO A 371 -16.58 -20.41 6.51
N VAL A 372 -17.00 -21.32 5.63
CA VAL A 372 -17.45 -20.95 4.27
C VAL A 372 -18.68 -20.05 4.39
N ASP A 373 -18.55 -18.81 3.92
CA ASP A 373 -19.56 -17.77 4.02
C ASP A 373 -19.64 -16.98 2.70
N PRO A 374 -20.53 -17.39 1.78
CA PRO A 374 -20.70 -16.73 0.49
C PRO A 374 -21.01 -15.24 0.61
N LYS A 375 -21.80 -14.84 1.62
CA LYS A 375 -22.19 -13.43 1.81
C LYS A 375 -20.97 -12.56 2.13
N ARG A 376 -20.10 -13.03 3.03
CA ARG A 376 -18.87 -12.31 3.36
C ARG A 376 -17.87 -12.35 2.23
N SER A 377 -17.73 -13.49 1.53
CA SER A 377 -16.85 -13.60 0.37
C SER A 377 -17.21 -12.58 -0.71
N ILE A 378 -18.49 -12.54 -1.13
CA ILE A 378 -19.01 -11.58 -2.11
C ILE A 378 -18.75 -10.15 -1.63
N ALA A 379 -19.08 -9.82 -0.38
CA ALA A 379 -18.90 -8.47 0.15
C ALA A 379 -17.43 -7.99 0.11
N TRP A 380 -16.47 -8.85 0.43
CA TRP A 380 -15.04 -8.50 0.36
C TRP A 380 -14.54 -8.40 -1.07
N TYR A 381 -14.95 -9.31 -1.96
CA TYR A 381 -14.64 -9.21 -3.39
C TYR A 381 -15.23 -7.96 -4.03
N THR A 382 -16.47 -7.56 -3.67
CA THR A 382 -17.07 -6.31 -4.16
C THR A 382 -16.22 -5.10 -3.77
N LYS A 383 -15.78 -5.01 -2.51
CA LYS A 383 -14.90 -3.91 -2.07
C LYS A 383 -13.57 -3.87 -2.85
N ALA A 384 -12.96 -5.02 -3.10
CA ALA A 384 -11.73 -5.09 -3.89
C ALA A 384 -11.96 -4.73 -5.37
N ALA A 385 -13.07 -5.18 -5.95
CA ALA A 385 -13.46 -4.90 -7.32
C ALA A 385 -13.81 -3.40 -7.55
N GLU A 386 -14.43 -2.74 -6.57
CA GLU A 386 -14.68 -1.29 -6.56
C GLU A 386 -13.38 -0.49 -6.64
N LYS A 387 -12.32 -0.97 -5.98
CA LYS A 387 -10.96 -0.39 -6.07
C LYS A 387 -10.22 -0.78 -7.36
N GLY A 388 -10.86 -1.56 -8.23
CA GLY A 388 -10.33 -1.90 -9.53
C GLY A 388 -9.51 -3.18 -9.58
N ASP A 389 -9.55 -4.04 -8.57
CA ASP A 389 -8.86 -5.33 -8.60
C ASP A 389 -9.45 -6.27 -9.65
N SER A 390 -8.61 -6.73 -10.59
CA SER A 390 -9.06 -7.59 -11.69
C SER A 390 -9.31 -9.04 -11.25
N GLU A 391 -8.56 -9.55 -10.27
CA GLU A 391 -8.74 -10.90 -9.73
C GLU A 391 -10.05 -10.97 -8.92
N ALA A 392 -10.38 -9.95 -8.13
CA ALA A 392 -11.66 -9.86 -7.42
C ALA A 392 -12.85 -9.70 -8.38
N GLU A 393 -12.73 -8.90 -9.44
CA GLU A 393 -13.76 -8.81 -10.49
C GLU A 393 -14.01 -10.16 -11.16
N LEU A 394 -12.96 -10.94 -11.41
CA LEU A 394 -13.10 -12.30 -11.94
C LEU A 394 -13.74 -13.25 -10.92
N ALA A 395 -13.37 -13.17 -9.64
CA ALA A 395 -13.99 -13.98 -8.58
C ALA A 395 -15.49 -13.67 -8.42
N LEU A 396 -15.89 -12.39 -8.52
CA LEU A 396 -17.30 -12.00 -8.57
C LEU A 396 -18.02 -12.60 -9.77
N SER A 397 -17.38 -12.65 -10.94
CA SER A 397 -17.94 -13.33 -12.10
C SER A 397 -18.30 -14.79 -11.79
N GLY A 398 -17.42 -15.52 -11.09
CA GLY A 398 -17.68 -16.89 -10.64
C GLY A 398 -18.86 -16.99 -9.66
N TRP A 399 -18.99 -16.05 -8.72
CA TRP A 399 -20.14 -15.98 -7.81
C TRP A 399 -21.47 -15.71 -8.53
N TYR A 400 -21.48 -14.82 -9.52
CA TYR A 400 -22.68 -14.57 -10.34
C TYR A 400 -23.01 -15.74 -11.27
N LEU A 401 -21.99 -16.45 -11.74
CA LEU A 401 -22.16 -17.62 -12.60
C LEU A 401 -22.74 -18.80 -11.84
N THR A 402 -22.34 -19.03 -10.59
CA THR A 402 -22.83 -20.15 -9.79
C THR A 402 -24.12 -19.79 -9.02
N GLY A 403 -24.21 -18.55 -8.55
CA GLY A 403 -25.22 -18.13 -7.59
C GLY A 403 -25.00 -18.74 -6.20
N SER A 404 -25.66 -18.18 -5.20
CA SER A 404 -25.73 -18.77 -3.85
C SER A 404 -27.15 -18.64 -3.31
N GLU A 405 -27.72 -19.76 -2.87
CA GLU A 405 -29.10 -19.83 -2.38
C GLU A 405 -29.35 -18.81 -1.27
N GLY A 406 -30.38 -17.98 -1.45
CA GLY A 406 -30.79 -16.96 -0.48
C GLY A 406 -29.88 -15.72 -0.37
N ILE A 407 -28.74 -15.67 -1.05
CA ILE A 407 -27.78 -14.55 -0.96
C ILE A 407 -27.59 -13.86 -2.30
N LEU A 408 -27.28 -14.60 -3.36
CA LEU A 408 -27.03 -14.07 -4.70
C LEU A 408 -27.73 -14.92 -5.76
N LYS A 409 -28.60 -14.30 -6.54
CA LYS A 409 -29.22 -14.98 -7.67
C LYS A 409 -28.19 -15.19 -8.78
N GLN A 410 -28.20 -16.39 -9.36
CA GLN A 410 -27.41 -16.69 -10.55
C GLN A 410 -27.80 -15.74 -11.69
N SER A 411 -26.80 -15.12 -12.33
CA SER A 411 -26.99 -14.19 -13.43
C SER A 411 -25.84 -14.30 -14.42
N ASP A 412 -26.08 -14.98 -15.54
CA ASP A 412 -25.08 -15.20 -16.58
C ASP A 412 -24.65 -13.86 -17.22
N SER A 413 -25.57 -12.90 -17.35
CA SER A 413 -25.27 -11.56 -17.88
C SER A 413 -24.34 -10.76 -16.96
N GLU A 414 -24.58 -10.79 -15.65
CA GLU A 414 -23.70 -10.09 -14.69
C GLU A 414 -22.35 -10.80 -14.59
N ALA A 415 -22.33 -12.14 -14.60
CA ALA A 415 -21.10 -12.92 -14.66
C ALA A 415 -20.23 -12.49 -15.85
N TYR A 416 -20.83 -12.39 -17.05
CA TYR A 416 -20.11 -11.92 -18.25
C TYR A 416 -19.57 -10.50 -18.09
N LEU A 417 -20.39 -9.57 -17.59
CA LEU A 417 -19.97 -8.17 -17.43
C LEU A 417 -18.77 -8.03 -16.48
N TRP A 418 -18.78 -8.74 -15.35
CA TRP A 418 -17.66 -8.72 -14.40
C TRP A 418 -16.39 -9.34 -14.98
N ALA A 419 -16.48 -10.50 -15.64
CA ALA A 419 -15.33 -11.09 -16.34
C ALA A 419 -14.80 -10.17 -17.44
N ARG A 420 -15.69 -9.49 -18.16
CA ARG A 420 -15.31 -8.53 -19.21
C ARG A 420 -14.57 -7.33 -18.66
N ARG A 421 -14.99 -6.80 -17.51
CA ARG A 421 -14.28 -5.71 -16.83
C ARG A 421 -12.86 -6.13 -16.44
N ALA A 422 -12.70 -7.32 -15.84
CA ALA A 422 -11.40 -7.87 -15.48
C ALA A 422 -10.51 -8.11 -16.73
N ALA A 423 -11.08 -8.64 -17.81
CA ALA A 423 -10.38 -8.90 -19.07
C ALA A 423 -9.90 -7.61 -19.76
N ASN A 424 -10.68 -6.52 -19.67
CA ASN A 424 -10.29 -5.22 -20.21
C ASN A 424 -9.08 -4.62 -19.48
N LYS A 425 -8.85 -5.00 -18.21
CA LYS A 425 -7.64 -4.65 -17.45
C LYS A 425 -6.43 -5.55 -17.79
N GLY A 426 -6.60 -6.48 -18.71
CA GLY A 426 -5.53 -7.35 -19.20
C GLY A 426 -5.30 -8.61 -18.37
N LEU A 427 -6.18 -8.97 -17.43
CA LEU A 427 -6.02 -10.22 -16.68
C LEU A 427 -6.22 -11.43 -17.60
N SER A 428 -5.14 -12.17 -17.88
CA SER A 428 -5.14 -13.29 -18.83
C SER A 428 -6.14 -14.41 -18.48
N LYS A 429 -6.40 -14.64 -17.18
CA LYS A 429 -7.44 -15.58 -16.72
C LYS A 429 -8.85 -15.09 -17.06
N ALA A 430 -9.11 -13.79 -16.90
CA ALA A 430 -10.39 -13.21 -17.26
C ALA A 430 -10.58 -13.13 -18.79
N GLU A 431 -9.53 -12.86 -19.55
CA GLU A 431 -9.58 -12.95 -21.01
C GLU A 431 -9.95 -14.36 -21.48
N TYR A 432 -9.41 -15.40 -20.83
CA TYR A 432 -9.83 -16.79 -21.05
C TYR A 432 -11.30 -17.01 -20.67
N ALA A 433 -11.74 -16.55 -19.49
CA ALA A 433 -13.13 -16.69 -19.04
C ALA A 433 -14.13 -16.01 -20.00
N VAL A 434 -13.81 -14.82 -20.52
CA VAL A 434 -14.62 -14.14 -21.54
C VAL A 434 -14.66 -14.92 -22.86
N GLY A 435 -13.53 -15.51 -23.26
CA GLY A 435 -13.47 -16.42 -24.41
C GLY A 435 -14.39 -17.63 -24.22
N TYR A 436 -14.36 -18.23 -23.03
CA TYR A 436 -15.20 -19.37 -22.65
C TYR A 436 -16.69 -19.00 -22.61
N TYR A 437 -17.05 -17.87 -22.01
CA TYR A 437 -18.42 -17.38 -21.98
C TYR A 437 -18.97 -17.12 -23.38
N ALA A 438 -18.17 -16.58 -24.30
CA ALA A 438 -18.57 -16.40 -25.69
C ALA A 438 -18.64 -17.72 -26.48
N GLU A 439 -17.81 -18.70 -26.15
CA GLU A 439 -17.83 -20.02 -26.76
C GLU A 439 -19.07 -20.83 -26.36
N VAL A 440 -19.47 -20.76 -25.09
CA VAL A 440 -20.63 -21.48 -24.55
C VAL A 440 -21.93 -20.71 -24.74
N GLY A 441 -21.87 -19.37 -24.79
CA GLY A 441 -23.04 -18.48 -24.84
C GLY A 441 -23.57 -18.07 -23.46
N ILE A 442 -22.69 -17.94 -22.47
CA ILE A 442 -23.01 -17.51 -21.10
C ILE A 442 -23.07 -15.98 -21.05
N GLY A 443 -24.25 -15.41 -20.84
CA GLY A 443 -24.45 -13.95 -20.70
C GLY A 443 -24.28 -13.14 -21.98
N ILE A 444 -23.80 -13.77 -23.06
CA ILE A 444 -23.63 -13.21 -24.40
C ILE A 444 -24.08 -14.25 -25.44
N LYS A 445 -24.49 -13.80 -26.63
CA LYS A 445 -24.75 -14.71 -27.75
C LYS A 445 -23.46 -15.47 -28.10
N GLN A 446 -23.61 -16.75 -28.38
CA GLN A 446 -22.50 -17.61 -28.77
C GLN A 446 -21.82 -17.06 -30.03
N ASP A 447 -20.52 -16.82 -29.94
CA ASP A 447 -19.68 -16.36 -31.04
C ASP A 447 -18.27 -16.95 -30.92
N ILE A 448 -18.02 -17.95 -31.75
CA ILE A 448 -16.78 -18.73 -31.75
C ILE A 448 -15.59 -17.89 -32.26
N GLU A 449 -15.81 -17.00 -33.21
CA GLU A 449 -14.74 -16.14 -33.74
C GLU A 449 -14.32 -15.10 -32.71
N PHE A 450 -15.30 -14.53 -32.01
CA PHE A 450 -15.06 -13.65 -30.89
C PHE A 450 -14.35 -14.38 -29.73
N ALA A 451 -14.80 -15.59 -29.37
CA ALA A 451 -14.13 -16.43 -28.37
C ALA A 451 -12.66 -16.68 -28.73
N LYS A 452 -12.38 -17.04 -29.99
CA LYS A 452 -11.02 -17.26 -30.49
C LYS A 452 -10.14 -16.03 -30.37
N LYS A 453 -10.66 -14.82 -30.64
CA LYS A 453 -9.92 -13.55 -30.45
C LYS A 453 -9.49 -13.36 -28.99
N TRP A 454 -10.38 -13.64 -28.04
CA TRP A 454 -10.08 -13.55 -26.61
C TRP A 454 -9.09 -14.61 -26.14
N TYR A 455 -9.25 -15.86 -26.59
CA TYR A 455 -8.27 -16.89 -26.29
C TYR A 455 -6.89 -16.59 -26.88
N MET A 456 -6.80 -16.00 -28.08
CA MET A 456 -5.51 -15.59 -28.67
C MET A 456 -4.82 -14.51 -27.82
N ARG A 457 -5.58 -13.56 -27.27
CA ARG A 457 -5.05 -12.54 -26.35
C ARG A 457 -4.53 -13.18 -25.06
N ALA A 458 -5.33 -14.04 -24.42
CA ALA A 458 -4.92 -14.74 -23.20
C ALA A 458 -3.69 -15.63 -23.44
N ALA A 459 -3.63 -16.33 -24.58
CA ALA A 459 -2.51 -17.18 -24.99
C ALA A 459 -1.24 -16.37 -25.28
N ALA A 460 -1.35 -15.18 -25.87
CA ALA A 460 -0.22 -14.29 -26.07
C ALA A 460 0.43 -13.85 -24.73
N GLN A 461 -0.36 -13.81 -23.65
CA GLN A 461 0.12 -13.58 -22.29
C GLN A 461 0.63 -14.86 -21.59
N GLY A 462 0.71 -15.99 -22.29
CA GLY A 462 1.21 -17.27 -21.75
C GLY A 462 0.18 -18.10 -20.99
N ASN A 463 -1.13 -17.79 -21.08
CA ASN A 463 -2.16 -18.60 -20.45
C ASN A 463 -2.23 -19.99 -21.10
N LYS A 464 -1.78 -21.03 -20.37
CA LYS A 464 -1.74 -22.42 -20.83
C LYS A 464 -3.11 -22.97 -21.19
N ARG A 465 -4.16 -22.63 -20.42
CA ARG A 465 -5.54 -23.09 -20.66
C ARG A 465 -6.06 -22.52 -21.98
N ALA A 466 -5.80 -21.23 -22.25
CA ALA A 466 -6.15 -20.61 -23.52
C ALA A 466 -5.39 -21.21 -24.72
N MET A 467 -4.09 -21.50 -24.57
CA MET A 467 -3.29 -22.18 -25.61
C MET A 467 -3.82 -23.59 -25.92
N ASN A 468 -4.14 -24.35 -24.88
CA ASN A 468 -4.71 -25.70 -25.02
C ASN A 468 -6.07 -25.63 -25.72
N ARG A 469 -6.94 -24.71 -25.30
CA ARG A 469 -8.26 -24.54 -25.91
C ARG A 469 -8.18 -24.11 -27.38
N LEU A 470 -7.28 -23.19 -27.73
CA LEU A 470 -7.02 -22.84 -29.14
C LEU A 470 -6.52 -24.02 -29.97
N THR A 471 -5.67 -24.86 -29.37
CA THR A 471 -5.15 -26.07 -30.03
C THR A 471 -6.26 -27.10 -30.24
N GLU A 472 -7.13 -27.26 -29.25
CA GLU A 472 -8.32 -28.09 -29.33
C GLU A 472 -9.28 -27.57 -30.40
N MET A 473 -9.55 -26.27 -30.46
CA MET A 473 -10.39 -25.65 -31.50
C MET A 473 -9.81 -25.85 -32.91
N LYS A 474 -8.47 -25.80 -33.07
CA LYS A 474 -7.81 -26.11 -34.34
C LYS A 474 -7.94 -27.59 -34.71
N ARG A 475 -7.89 -28.49 -33.72
CA ARG A 475 -8.05 -29.94 -33.91
C ARG A 475 -9.50 -30.34 -34.20
N MET A 476 -10.46 -29.73 -33.51
CA MET A 476 -11.90 -29.90 -33.70
C MET A 476 -12.44 -29.21 -34.95
N GLY A 477 -11.67 -28.30 -35.57
CA GLY A 477 -11.96 -27.75 -36.89
C GLY A 477 -12.12 -28.81 -38.00
N ALA A 478 -11.76 -30.08 -37.74
CA ALA A 478 -11.90 -31.21 -38.65
C ALA A 478 -13.00 -32.24 -38.28
N ALA A 479 -13.62 -32.18 -37.09
CA ALA A 479 -14.63 -33.15 -36.67
C ALA A 479 -15.72 -32.49 -35.80
N LYS A 480 -16.98 -32.78 -36.13
CA LYS A 480 -18.25 -32.31 -35.54
C LYS A 480 -18.17 -31.66 -34.14
N ARG A 481 -18.79 -30.49 -34.07
CA ARG A 481 -19.04 -29.62 -32.89
C ARG A 481 -19.79 -30.38 -31.78
N GLY A 482 -19.12 -30.67 -30.67
CA GLY A 482 -19.74 -31.19 -29.46
C GLY A 482 -20.26 -30.08 -28.56
N ASN A 483 -21.42 -30.28 -27.92
CA ASN A 483 -21.95 -29.36 -26.91
C ASN A 483 -21.02 -29.30 -25.69
N ILE A 484 -20.58 -28.10 -25.33
CA ILE A 484 -19.78 -27.84 -24.13
C ILE A 484 -20.75 -27.75 -22.95
N ALA A 485 -20.54 -28.57 -21.91
CA ALA A 485 -21.42 -28.63 -20.75
C ALA A 485 -21.19 -27.44 -19.80
N ARG A 486 -22.24 -27.05 -19.06
CA ARG A 486 -22.23 -25.96 -18.09
C ARG A 486 -21.27 -26.28 -16.93
N PRO A 487 -20.41 -25.35 -16.49
CA PRO A 487 -19.62 -25.54 -15.28
C PRO A 487 -20.56 -25.71 -14.08
N THR A 488 -20.29 -26.71 -13.26
CA THR A 488 -20.94 -26.89 -11.96
C THR A 488 -19.90 -26.72 -10.86
N ARG A 489 -20.32 -26.28 -9.68
CA ARG A 489 -19.48 -25.90 -8.52
C ARG A 489 -18.42 -26.93 -8.10
N GLN A 490 -18.54 -28.20 -8.50
CA GLN A 490 -17.55 -29.25 -8.24
C GLN A 490 -16.42 -29.31 -9.30
N GLN A 491 -16.68 -28.87 -10.53
CA GLN A 491 -15.67 -28.70 -11.58
C GLN A 491 -14.90 -27.40 -11.39
N ASP A 492 -15.53 -26.34 -10.85
CA ASP A 492 -14.88 -25.06 -10.50
C ASP A 492 -13.86 -25.17 -9.35
N GLY A 493 -13.82 -26.32 -8.66
CA GLY A 493 -12.62 -26.74 -7.95
C GLY A 493 -11.44 -26.69 -8.92
N ASP A 494 -11.20 -27.70 -9.74
CA ASP A 494 -10.00 -27.69 -10.59
C ASP A 494 -10.04 -26.66 -11.77
N ASP A 495 -11.22 -26.29 -12.26
CA ASP A 495 -11.41 -25.39 -13.40
C ASP A 495 -11.34 -23.90 -13.03
N CYS A 496 -11.40 -23.55 -11.74
CA CYS A 496 -11.09 -22.22 -11.19
C CYS A 496 -10.05 -22.25 -10.05
N ILE A 497 -9.41 -23.39 -9.75
CA ILE A 497 -8.29 -23.47 -8.79
C ILE A 497 -7.00 -22.91 -9.38
N ILE A 498 -6.57 -21.87 -8.67
CA ILE A 498 -5.22 -21.41 -8.41
C ILE A 498 -4.33 -22.61 -8.03
N SER A 499 -3.47 -23.05 -8.93
CA SER A 499 -2.19 -23.68 -8.57
C SER A 499 -1.08 -23.23 -9.51
#